data_AF-A0A8J4D8D4-F1
#
_entry.id   AF-A0A8J4D8D4-F1
#
_cell.length_a   1.000
_cell.length_b   1.000
_cell.length_c   1.000
_cell.angle_alpha   90.00
_cell.angle_beta   90.00
_cell.angle_gamma   90.00
#
_symmetry.space_group_name_H-M   'P 1'
#
loop_
_entity.id
_entity.type
_entity.pdbx_description
1 polymer ?
#
loop_
_entity_poly.entity_id
_entity_poly.type
_entity_poly.pdbx_seq_one_letter_code
_entity_poly.pdbx_strand_id
1 'polypeptide(L)'
;MDFAKFKIAVQRANDSIERWSALQEAASKLLSNAGNILQRLPVLSDARNFVALPQAKQLQQLVLAKQLRALEAVFGRLQANLAELENVVRVQERLVVEAWRLLGEAPSAVGCGTVQPGGASVAQLVESIEDVWRICRDDLAVRAAALAGLSYATSPQRFAEIHEALKSCMALLPAGSGWSCTAVVLLQSIAAAFR
;
A
#
# COMPACT_ATOMS: atom_id res chain seq x y z
N MET A 1 -5.45 10.31 31.77
CA MET A 1 -5.64 10.04 30.33
C MET A 1 -6.95 10.68 29.87
N ASP A 2 -6.92 11.44 28.78
CA ASP A 2 -8.11 12.04 28.16
C ASP A 2 -8.70 11.05 27.14
N PHE A 3 -9.68 10.27 27.58
CA PHE A 3 -10.27 9.18 26.77
C PHE A 3 -10.96 9.68 25.50
N ALA A 4 -11.52 10.89 25.51
CA ALA A 4 -12.16 11.47 24.32
C ALA A 4 -11.12 11.76 23.23
N LYS A 5 -9.98 12.36 23.61
CA LYS A 5 -8.86 12.57 22.68
C LYS A 5 -8.27 11.26 22.19
N PHE A 6 -8.15 10.27 23.07
CA PHE A 6 -7.63 8.95 22.69
C PHE A 6 -8.54 8.26 21.65
N LYS A 7 -9.86 8.28 21.85
CA LYS A 7 -10.83 7.73 20.89
C LYS A 7 -10.72 8.42 19.52
N ILE A 8 -10.52 9.73 19.49
CA ILE A 8 -10.30 10.48 18.24
C ILE A 8 -8.98 10.04 17.56
N ALA A 9 -7.91 9.84 18.31
CA ALA A 9 -6.63 9.37 17.77
C ALA A 9 -6.76 7.97 17.14
N VAL A 10 -7.46 7.04 17.82
CA VAL A 10 -7.78 5.70 17.29
C VAL A 10 -8.60 5.79 16.01
N GLN A 11 -9.63 6.64 15.96
CA GLN A 11 -10.42 6.83 14.74
C GLN A 11 -9.57 7.35 13.58
N ARG A 12 -8.71 8.34 13.82
CA ARG A 12 -7.81 8.87 12.79
C ARG A 12 -6.79 7.82 12.31
N ALA A 13 -6.34 6.93 13.21
CA ALA A 13 -5.50 5.81 12.82
C ALA A 13 -6.24 4.87 11.87
N ASN A 14 -7.49 4.52 12.18
CA ASN A 14 -8.36 3.73 11.30
C ASN A 14 -8.53 4.38 9.92
N ASP A 15 -8.94 5.66 9.88
CA ASP A 15 -9.12 6.39 8.62
C ASP A 15 -7.84 6.40 7.78
N SER A 16 -6.68 6.52 8.43
CA SER A 16 -5.37 6.48 7.78
C SER A 16 -5.07 5.12 7.16
N ILE A 17 -5.52 4.02 7.78
CA ILE A 17 -5.30 2.66 7.27
C ILE A 17 -6.28 2.31 6.15
N GLU A 18 -7.50 2.84 6.19
CA GLU A 18 -8.44 2.74 5.06
C GLU A 18 -7.86 3.43 3.82
N ARG A 19 -7.30 4.64 4.00
CA ARG A 19 -6.57 5.34 2.92
C ARG A 19 -5.38 4.54 2.42
N TRP A 20 -4.59 3.95 3.32
CA TRP A 20 -3.49 3.05 2.95
C TRP A 20 -3.98 1.91 2.05
N SER A 21 -5.04 1.22 2.45
CA SER A 21 -5.62 0.08 1.72
C SER A 21 -6.11 0.47 0.32
N ALA A 22 -6.77 1.62 0.19
CA ALA A 22 -7.22 2.14 -1.10
C ALA A 22 -6.04 2.47 -2.03
N LEU A 23 -4.96 3.05 -1.49
CA LEU A 23 -3.74 3.34 -2.26
C LEU A 23 -3.03 2.05 -2.70
N GLN A 24 -2.99 1.02 -1.85
CA GLN A 24 -2.44 -0.30 -2.17
C GLN A 24 -3.21 -0.99 -3.31
N GLU A 25 -4.53 -0.93 -3.29
CA GLU A 25 -5.36 -1.45 -4.39
C GLU A 25 -5.08 -0.69 -5.70
N ALA A 26 -4.95 0.64 -5.62
CA ALA A 26 -4.60 1.45 -6.79
C ALA A 26 -3.21 1.12 -7.34
N ALA A 27 -2.21 0.91 -6.48
CA ALA A 27 -0.87 0.47 -6.86
C ALA A 27 -0.90 -0.89 -7.58
N SER A 28 -1.67 -1.85 -7.04
CA SER A 28 -1.85 -3.18 -7.66
C SER A 28 -2.45 -3.09 -9.06
N LYS A 29 -3.48 -2.25 -9.26
CA LYS A 29 -4.07 -2.00 -10.58
C LYS A 29 -3.07 -1.37 -11.55
N LEU A 30 -2.25 -0.42 -11.09
CA LEU A 30 -1.20 0.19 -11.90
C LEU A 30 -0.12 -0.81 -12.29
N LEU A 31 0.32 -1.67 -11.37
CA LEU A 31 1.29 -2.73 -11.64
C LEU A 31 0.76 -3.76 -12.63
N SER A 32 -0.51 -4.18 -12.49
CA SER A 32 -1.16 -5.05 -13.48
C SER A 32 -1.16 -4.41 -14.88
N ASN A 33 -1.50 -3.13 -14.98
CA ASN A 33 -1.47 -2.39 -16.25
C ASN A 33 -0.05 -2.29 -16.84
N ALA A 34 0.96 -1.99 -16.02
CA ALA A 34 2.36 -1.95 -16.46
C ALA A 34 2.81 -3.32 -16.99
N GLY A 35 2.49 -4.40 -16.29
CA GLY A 35 2.79 -5.77 -16.70
C GLY A 35 2.17 -6.12 -18.04
N ASN A 36 0.89 -5.79 -18.25
CA ASN A 36 0.20 -6.01 -19.52
C ASN A 36 0.86 -5.26 -20.68
N ILE A 37 1.37 -4.04 -20.46
CA ILE A 37 2.08 -3.28 -21.49
C ILE A 37 3.45 -3.94 -21.77
N LEU A 38 4.22 -4.23 -20.72
CA LEU A 38 5.55 -4.85 -20.83
C LEU A 38 5.51 -6.19 -21.57
N GLN A 39 4.49 -7.03 -21.32
CA GLN A 39 4.30 -8.29 -22.03
C GLN A 39 4.08 -8.12 -23.54
N ARG A 40 3.49 -6.99 -23.96
CA ARG A 40 3.22 -6.70 -25.38
C ARG A 40 4.42 -6.09 -26.11
N LEU A 41 5.32 -5.40 -25.41
CA LEU A 41 6.44 -4.69 -26.04
C LEU A 41 7.34 -5.58 -26.91
N PRO A 42 7.71 -6.82 -26.50
CA PRO A 42 8.52 -7.69 -27.35
C PRO A 42 7.85 -8.04 -28.69
N VAL A 43 6.55 -8.34 -28.65
CA VAL A 43 5.75 -8.65 -29.85
C VAL A 43 5.68 -7.45 -30.78
N LEU A 44 5.48 -6.25 -30.22
CA LEU A 44 5.41 -5.01 -30.99
C LEU A 44 6.77 -4.59 -31.55
N SER A 45 7.87 -5.03 -30.93
CA SER A 45 9.23 -4.73 -31.39
C SER A 45 9.69 -5.63 -32.53
N ASP A 46 9.03 -6.78 -32.74
CA ASP A 46 9.33 -7.68 -33.84
C ASP A 46 8.61 -7.24 -35.13
N ALA A 47 9.39 -6.74 -36.10
CA ALA A 47 8.88 -6.26 -37.38
C ALA A 47 8.14 -7.35 -38.18
N ARG A 48 8.43 -8.64 -37.94
CA ARG A 48 7.76 -9.76 -38.61
C ARG A 48 6.26 -9.79 -38.33
N ASN A 49 5.84 -9.29 -37.16
CA ASN A 49 4.43 -9.24 -36.76
C ASN A 49 3.62 -8.16 -37.51
N PHE A 50 4.27 -7.31 -38.32
CA PHE A 50 3.62 -6.23 -39.07
C PHE A 50 3.70 -6.42 -40.59
N VAL A 51 4.35 -7.47 -41.09
CA VAL A 51 4.66 -7.65 -42.53
C VAL A 51 3.42 -7.62 -43.43
N ALA A 52 2.28 -8.10 -42.94
CA ALA A 52 1.03 -8.11 -43.69
C ALA A 52 0.34 -6.73 -43.78
N LEU A 53 0.85 -5.71 -43.08
CA LEU A 53 0.22 -4.39 -42.97
C LEU A 53 0.85 -3.39 -43.94
N PRO A 54 0.04 -2.53 -44.58
CA PRO A 54 0.56 -1.38 -45.32
C PRO A 54 1.40 -0.50 -44.38
N GLN A 55 2.52 0.04 -44.88
CA GLN A 55 3.39 0.93 -44.10
C GLN A 55 3.89 0.28 -42.78
N ALA A 56 4.06 -1.05 -42.77
CA ALA A 56 4.40 -1.88 -41.61
C ALA A 56 5.40 -1.23 -40.63
N LYS A 57 6.50 -0.67 -41.16
CA LYS A 57 7.55 -0.03 -40.35
C LYS A 57 7.06 1.22 -39.60
N GLN A 58 6.32 2.11 -40.28
CA GLN A 58 5.78 3.33 -39.67
C GLN A 58 4.70 3.00 -38.65
N LEU A 59 3.82 2.05 -38.98
CA LEU A 59 2.78 1.60 -38.06
C LEU A 59 3.37 0.95 -36.80
N GLN A 60 4.36 0.07 -36.97
CA GLN A 60 5.09 -0.55 -35.86
C GLN A 60 5.69 0.51 -34.93
N GLN A 61 6.43 1.47 -35.49
CA GLN A 61 7.05 2.56 -34.71
C GLN A 61 6.00 3.37 -33.95
N LEU A 62 4.87 3.69 -34.59
CA LEU A 62 3.81 4.47 -33.97
C LEU A 62 3.13 3.71 -32.80
N VAL A 63 2.83 2.42 -33.00
CA VAL A 63 2.22 1.59 -31.96
C VAL A 63 3.18 1.37 -30.80
N LEU A 64 4.45 1.08 -31.08
CA LEU A 64 5.48 0.92 -30.06
C LEU A 64 5.65 2.20 -29.23
N ALA A 65 5.78 3.36 -29.90
CA ALA A 65 5.88 4.65 -29.21
C ALA A 65 4.64 4.94 -28.34
N LYS A 66 3.44 4.57 -28.80
CA LYS A 66 2.21 4.72 -28.00
C LYS A 66 2.22 3.86 -26.74
N GLN A 67 2.70 2.62 -26.83
CA GLN A 67 2.79 1.73 -25.66
C GLN A 67 3.86 2.20 -24.67
N LEU A 68 5.02 2.67 -25.14
CA LEU A 68 6.07 3.21 -24.28
C LEU A 68 5.59 4.45 -23.51
N ARG A 69 4.93 5.39 -24.18
CA ARG A 69 4.32 6.56 -23.49
C ARG A 69 3.26 6.16 -22.47
N ALA A 70 2.45 5.14 -22.79
CA ALA A 70 1.47 4.62 -21.84
C ALA A 70 2.16 4.00 -20.61
N LEU A 71 3.26 3.27 -20.81
CA LEU A 71 4.05 2.70 -19.73
C LEU A 71 4.68 3.78 -18.85
N GLU A 72 5.28 4.81 -19.45
CA GLU A 72 5.80 5.98 -18.74
C GLU A 72 4.73 6.66 -17.90
N ALA A 73 3.52 6.86 -18.46
CA ALA A 73 2.40 7.43 -17.72
C ALA A 73 1.96 6.55 -16.55
N VAL A 74 1.96 5.22 -16.70
CA VAL A 74 1.66 4.28 -15.60
C VAL A 74 2.72 4.36 -14.51
N PHE A 75 4.01 4.38 -14.86
CA PHE A 75 5.10 4.52 -13.89
C PHE A 75 5.07 5.87 -13.17
N GLY A 76 4.78 6.97 -13.87
CA GLY A 76 4.60 8.27 -13.24
C GLY A 76 3.45 8.27 -12.21
N ARG A 77 2.33 7.62 -12.54
CA ARG A 77 1.21 7.44 -11.59
C ARG A 77 1.57 6.54 -10.42
N LEU A 78 2.39 5.52 -10.63
CA LEU A 78 2.85 4.62 -9.57
C LEU A 78 3.78 5.36 -8.60
N GLN A 79 4.69 6.21 -9.11
CA GLN A 79 5.53 7.07 -8.27
C GLN A 79 4.71 8.06 -7.45
N ALA A 80 3.70 8.71 -8.06
CA ALA A 80 2.79 9.58 -7.33
C ALA A 80 2.01 8.83 -6.24
N ASN A 81 1.57 7.59 -6.52
CA ASN A 81 0.90 6.74 -5.54
C ASN A 81 1.82 6.35 -4.37
N LEU A 82 3.09 6.05 -4.63
CA LEU A 82 4.09 5.80 -3.58
C LEU A 82 4.32 7.03 -2.69
N ALA A 83 4.37 8.23 -3.26
CA ALA A 83 4.49 9.47 -2.48
C ALA A 83 3.26 9.68 -1.57
N GLU A 84 2.07 9.31 -2.02
CA GLU A 84 0.85 9.34 -1.19
C GLU A 84 0.89 8.29 -0.07
N LEU A 85 1.39 7.08 -0.35
CA LEU A 85 1.62 6.06 0.67
C LEU A 85 2.63 6.54 1.74
N GLU A 86 3.70 7.22 1.32
CA GLU A 86 4.66 7.84 2.23
C GLU A 86 4.00 8.91 3.13
N ASN A 87 3.15 9.75 2.56
CA ASN A 87 2.39 10.73 3.34
C ASN A 87 1.49 10.05 4.40
N VAL A 88 0.85 8.93 4.05
CA VAL A 88 0.05 8.14 5.00
C VAL A 88 0.92 7.58 6.14
N VAL A 89 2.08 7.02 5.84
CA VAL A 89 3.02 6.52 6.87
C VAL A 89 3.45 7.65 7.82
N ARG A 90 3.75 8.84 7.30
CA ARG A 90 4.09 10.02 8.13
C ARG A 90 2.92 10.47 9.00
N VAL A 91 1.68 10.37 8.53
CA VAL A 91 0.49 10.66 9.34
C VAL A 91 0.35 9.63 10.46
N GLN A 92 0.51 8.34 10.16
CA GLN A 92 0.46 7.29 11.17
C GLN A 92 1.56 7.45 12.23
N GLU A 93 2.79 7.80 11.84
CA GLU A 93 3.89 8.07 12.77
C GLU A 93 3.52 9.16 13.79
N ARG A 94 2.90 10.26 13.33
CA ARG A 94 2.42 11.32 14.21
C ARG A 94 1.33 10.83 15.17
N LEU A 95 0.45 9.94 14.70
CA LEU A 95 -0.60 9.35 15.51
C LEU A 95 -0.03 8.38 16.57
N VAL A 96 1.03 7.64 16.26
CA VAL A 96 1.75 6.81 17.23
C VAL A 96 2.32 7.68 18.36
N VAL A 97 3.02 8.76 18.01
CA VAL A 97 3.57 9.70 18.99
C VAL A 97 2.45 10.34 19.83
N GLU A 98 1.34 10.73 19.19
CA GLU A 98 0.17 11.28 19.88
C GLU A 98 -0.46 10.25 20.85
N ALA A 99 -0.61 8.99 20.43
CA ALA A 99 -1.20 7.92 21.22
C ALA A 99 -0.34 7.59 22.46
N TRP A 100 0.98 7.47 22.30
CA TRP A 100 1.91 7.30 23.41
C TRP A 100 1.88 8.49 24.39
N ARG A 101 1.83 9.72 23.87
CA ARG A 101 1.70 10.91 24.72
C ARG A 101 0.40 10.92 25.52
N LEU A 102 -0.71 10.45 24.93
CA LEU A 102 -2.01 10.37 25.60
C LEU A 102 -2.04 9.29 26.70
N LEU A 103 -1.25 8.23 26.56
CA LEU A 103 -1.05 7.21 27.59
C LEU A 103 -0.26 7.76 28.80
N GLY A 104 0.71 8.64 28.53
CA GLY A 104 1.53 9.34 29.54
C GLY A 104 2.86 8.63 29.87
N GLU A 105 3.80 9.36 30.47
CA GLU A 105 5.16 8.87 30.78
C GLU A 105 5.21 7.84 31.93
N ALA A 106 4.22 7.89 32.83
CA ALA A 106 3.98 6.92 33.89
C ALA A 106 2.51 6.50 33.83
N PRO A 107 2.17 5.55 32.95
CA PRO A 107 0.79 5.09 32.82
C PRO A 107 0.31 4.57 34.18
N SER A 108 -0.79 5.11 34.72
CA SER A 108 -1.33 4.55 35.95
C SER A 108 -1.75 3.09 35.69
N ALA A 109 -1.55 2.20 36.66
CA ALA A 109 -1.99 0.80 36.54
C ALA A 109 -3.49 0.69 36.16
N VAL A 110 -4.29 1.66 36.62
CA VAL A 110 -5.69 1.82 36.21
C VAL A 110 -5.81 2.17 34.73
N GLY A 111 -5.06 3.14 34.19
CA GLY A 111 -5.10 3.51 32.78
C GLY A 111 -4.63 2.41 31.82
N CYS A 112 -3.55 1.69 32.17
CA CYS A 112 -3.06 0.55 31.41
C CYS A 112 -3.95 -0.69 31.53
N GLY A 113 -4.59 -0.89 32.69
CA GLY A 113 -5.48 -2.01 32.95
C GLY A 113 -6.94 -1.75 32.61
N THR A 114 -7.31 -0.53 32.18
CA THR A 114 -8.69 -0.21 31.78
C THR A 114 -8.99 -0.94 30.48
N VAL A 115 -9.64 -2.09 30.63
CA VAL A 115 -10.21 -2.87 29.55
C VAL A 115 -11.36 -2.07 28.95
N GLN A 116 -11.23 -1.72 27.68
CA GLN A 116 -12.31 -1.11 26.91
C GLN A 116 -13.40 -2.16 26.67
N PRO A 117 -14.65 -1.77 26.35
CA PRO A 117 -15.60 -2.72 25.79
C PRO A 117 -14.90 -3.46 24.63
N GLY A 118 -15.10 -4.76 24.44
CA GLY A 118 -14.30 -5.55 23.48
C GLY A 118 -12.94 -6.09 23.97
N GLY A 119 -12.54 -5.85 25.22
CA GLY A 119 -11.53 -6.67 25.90
C GLY A 119 -10.07 -6.20 25.79
N ALA A 120 -9.79 -5.18 24.97
CA ALA A 120 -8.44 -4.62 24.83
C ALA A 120 -8.18 -3.49 25.84
N SER A 121 -6.98 -3.48 26.41
CA SER A 121 -6.52 -2.40 27.27
C SER A 121 -5.98 -1.22 26.47
N VAL A 122 -5.97 -0.01 27.03
CA VAL A 122 -5.46 1.19 26.32
C VAL A 122 -4.01 1.01 25.85
N ALA A 123 -3.17 0.34 26.64
CA ALA A 123 -1.79 0.06 26.25
C ALA A 123 -1.73 -0.82 24.99
N GLN A 124 -2.54 -1.89 24.95
CA GLN A 124 -2.65 -2.76 23.77
C GLN A 124 -3.14 -1.98 22.54
N LEU A 125 -4.00 -0.97 22.73
CA LEU A 125 -4.46 -0.12 21.64
C LEU A 125 -3.33 0.76 21.09
N VAL A 126 -2.54 1.39 21.97
CA VAL A 126 -1.37 2.19 21.57
C VAL A 126 -0.36 1.31 20.82
N GLU A 127 -0.04 0.14 21.38
CA GLU A 127 0.85 -0.85 20.75
C GLU A 127 0.34 -1.26 19.36
N SER A 128 -0.97 -1.51 19.21
CA SER A 128 -1.54 -1.86 17.90
C SER A 128 -1.42 -0.74 16.86
N ILE A 129 -1.59 0.53 17.25
CA ILE A 129 -1.38 1.67 16.34
C ILE A 129 0.09 1.70 15.87
N GLU A 130 1.03 1.44 16.79
CA GLU A 130 2.45 1.37 16.47
C GLU A 130 2.80 0.19 15.56
N ASP A 131 2.28 -0.99 15.83
CA ASP A 131 2.51 -2.18 15.01
C ASP A 131 1.99 -1.97 13.58
N VAL A 132 0.81 -1.38 13.43
CA VAL A 132 0.27 -1.05 12.10
C VAL A 132 1.18 -0.07 11.37
N TRP A 133 1.60 1.00 12.03
CA TRP A 133 2.54 1.96 11.45
C TRP A 133 3.84 1.29 11.00
N ARG A 134 4.41 0.41 11.83
CA ARG A 134 5.63 -0.33 11.51
C ARG A 134 5.45 -1.20 10.27
N ILE A 135 4.34 -1.93 10.18
CA ILE A 135 3.98 -2.73 8.99
C ILE A 135 3.86 -1.86 7.75
N CYS A 136 3.11 -0.75 7.81
CA CYS A 136 2.94 0.16 6.67
C CYS A 136 4.28 0.78 6.23
N ARG A 137 5.12 1.20 7.17
CA ARG A 137 6.44 1.75 6.89
C ARG A 137 7.35 0.73 6.20
N ASP A 138 7.38 -0.49 6.71
CA ASP A 138 8.25 -1.55 6.18
C ASP A 138 7.76 -2.03 4.81
N ASP A 139 6.45 -2.18 4.59
CA ASP A 139 5.86 -2.48 3.28
C ASP A 139 6.13 -1.36 2.27
N LEU A 140 6.04 -0.08 2.68
CA LEU A 140 6.43 1.04 1.82
C LEU A 140 7.90 0.95 1.40
N ALA A 141 8.81 0.65 2.33
CA ALA A 141 10.23 0.54 2.04
C ALA A 141 10.52 -0.58 1.03
N VAL A 142 9.89 -1.75 1.20
CA VAL A 142 10.00 -2.87 0.25
C VAL A 142 9.46 -2.47 -1.12
N ARG A 143 8.31 -1.80 -1.20
CA ARG A 143 7.73 -1.31 -2.46
C ARG A 143 8.62 -0.30 -3.14
N ALA A 144 9.09 0.70 -2.41
CA ALA A 144 9.97 1.73 -2.96
C ALA A 144 11.24 1.10 -3.55
N ALA A 145 11.87 0.16 -2.83
CA ALA A 145 13.04 -0.56 -3.30
C ALA A 145 12.76 -1.41 -4.54
N ALA A 146 11.67 -2.16 -4.55
CA ALA A 146 11.27 -3.01 -5.67
C ALA A 146 10.97 -2.20 -6.94
N LEU A 147 10.33 -1.03 -6.78
CA LEU A 147 9.89 -0.19 -7.89
C LEU A 147 10.97 0.78 -8.39
N ALA A 148 11.99 1.09 -7.59
CA ALA A 148 13.13 1.92 -8.01
C ALA A 148 13.89 1.35 -9.22
N GLY A 149 13.88 0.02 -9.38
CA GLY A 149 14.55 -0.67 -10.49
C GLY A 149 13.71 -0.86 -11.75
N LEU A 150 12.46 -0.39 -11.77
CA LEU A 150 11.58 -0.55 -12.92
C LEU A 150 11.84 0.51 -14.00
N SER A 151 11.91 0.05 -15.24
CA SER A 151 12.01 0.91 -16.42
C SER A 151 11.36 0.23 -17.62
N TYR A 152 11.30 0.92 -18.76
CA TYR A 152 10.85 0.31 -20.02
C TYR A 152 11.75 -0.84 -20.49
N ALA A 153 12.98 -0.94 -19.98
CA ALA A 153 13.92 -2.02 -20.29
C ALA A 153 13.74 -3.24 -19.36
N THR A 154 12.86 -3.16 -18.35
CA THR A 154 12.56 -4.29 -17.49
C THR A 154 11.91 -5.41 -18.31
N SER A 155 12.48 -6.62 -18.26
CA SER A 155 11.90 -7.76 -18.96
C SER A 155 10.56 -8.16 -18.34
N PRO A 156 9.63 -8.74 -19.13
CA PRO A 156 8.35 -9.22 -18.60
C PRO A 156 8.51 -10.23 -17.47
N GLN A 157 9.51 -11.11 -17.52
CA GLN A 157 9.79 -12.10 -16.47
C GLN A 157 10.18 -11.43 -15.16
N ARG A 158 11.17 -10.52 -15.21
CA ARG A 158 11.62 -9.77 -14.01
C ARG A 158 10.50 -8.92 -13.44
N PHE A 159 9.68 -8.31 -14.30
CA PHE A 159 8.51 -7.56 -13.84
C PHE A 159 7.51 -8.48 -13.12
N ALA A 160 7.22 -9.67 -13.67
CA ALA A 160 6.32 -10.62 -13.04
C ALA A 160 6.83 -11.09 -11.67
N GLU A 161 8.13 -11.36 -11.54
CA GLU A 161 8.77 -11.71 -10.26
C GLU A 161 8.59 -10.60 -9.22
N ILE A 162 8.86 -9.34 -9.60
CA ILE A 162 8.65 -8.17 -8.73
C ILE A 162 7.17 -8.04 -8.35
N HIS A 163 6.27 -8.16 -9.33
CA HIS A 163 4.84 -8.01 -9.11
C HIS A 163 4.29 -9.09 -8.16
N GLU A 164 4.70 -10.35 -8.33
CA GLU A 164 4.29 -11.44 -7.44
C GLU A 164 4.89 -11.28 -6.03
N ALA A 165 6.17 -10.88 -5.91
CA ALA A 165 6.77 -10.58 -4.61
C ALA A 165 5.98 -9.50 -3.85
N LEU A 166 5.58 -8.43 -4.54
CA LEU A 166 4.77 -7.36 -3.95
C LEU A 166 3.34 -7.80 -3.59
N LYS A 167 2.74 -8.75 -4.32
CA LYS A 167 1.46 -9.36 -3.94
C LYS A 167 1.59 -10.25 -2.71
N SER A 168 2.65 -11.05 -2.61
CA SER A 168 2.90 -11.90 -1.44
C SER A 168 3.12 -11.09 -0.17
N CYS A 169 3.75 -9.90 -0.25
CA CYS A 169 3.83 -8.97 0.88
C CYS A 169 2.45 -8.52 1.38
N MET A 170 1.45 -8.38 0.49
CA MET A 170 0.07 -8.07 0.90
C MET A 170 -0.64 -9.28 1.55
N ALA A 171 -0.21 -10.51 1.24
CA ALA A 171 -0.83 -11.75 1.70
C ALA A 171 -0.34 -12.22 3.09
N LEU A 172 0.66 -11.54 3.68
CA LEU A 172 1.09 -11.78 5.07
C LEU A 172 0.09 -11.24 6.12
N LEU A 173 -1.03 -10.68 5.67
CA LEU A 173 -2.24 -10.43 6.46
C LEU A 173 -3.23 -11.56 6.08
N PRO A 174 -3.76 -12.34 7.05
CA PRO A 174 -4.33 -13.64 6.79
C PRO A 174 -5.57 -13.55 5.89
N ALA A 175 -5.57 -14.37 4.85
CA ALA A 175 -6.67 -14.53 3.92
C ALA A 175 -7.73 -15.46 4.53
N GLY A 176 -8.95 -14.95 4.75
CA GLY A 176 -10.02 -15.78 5.31
C GLY A 176 -11.35 -15.09 5.58
N SER A 177 -11.72 -14.06 4.82
CA SER A 177 -13.05 -13.46 4.64
C SER A 177 -12.81 -12.08 4.02
N GLY A 178 -13.72 -11.60 3.16
CA GLY A 178 -13.49 -10.43 2.31
C GLY A 178 -12.70 -9.30 2.97
N TRP A 179 -11.53 -9.00 2.40
CA TRP A 179 -10.72 -7.79 2.60
C TRP A 179 -10.89 -7.15 3.98
N SER A 180 -10.17 -7.69 4.97
CA SER A 180 -9.88 -6.94 6.18
C SER A 180 -8.45 -7.28 6.60
N CYS A 181 -7.56 -6.30 6.49
CA CYS A 181 -6.22 -6.40 7.05
C CYS A 181 -6.37 -6.82 8.51
N THR A 182 -5.66 -7.83 9.02
CA THR A 182 -5.75 -8.19 10.47
C THR A 182 -5.46 -7.00 11.39
N ALA A 183 -4.61 -6.08 10.94
CA ALA A 183 -4.35 -4.81 11.62
C ALA A 183 -5.58 -3.88 11.61
N VAL A 184 -6.36 -3.89 10.51
CA VAL A 184 -7.67 -3.23 10.38
C VAL A 184 -8.74 -3.98 11.20
N VAL A 185 -8.76 -5.31 11.26
CA VAL A 185 -9.68 -6.08 12.12
C VAL A 185 -9.43 -5.74 13.58
N LEU A 186 -8.16 -5.66 14.02
CA LEU A 186 -7.83 -5.26 15.38
C LEU A 186 -8.36 -3.85 15.65
N LEU A 187 -7.98 -2.83 14.87
CA LEU A 187 -8.42 -1.46 15.14
C LEU A 187 -9.92 -1.21 14.86
N GLN A 188 -10.59 -1.96 13.98
CA GLN A 188 -12.04 -1.91 13.76
C GLN A 188 -12.83 -2.63 14.85
N SER A 189 -12.37 -3.79 15.34
CA SER A 189 -12.96 -4.47 16.50
C SER A 189 -12.83 -3.61 17.75
N ILE A 190 -11.69 -2.92 17.88
CA ILE A 190 -11.41 -1.91 18.91
C ILE A 190 -12.30 -0.66 18.73
N ALA A 191 -12.55 -0.19 17.50
CA ALA A 191 -13.43 0.95 17.27
C ALA A 191 -14.91 0.62 17.56
N ALA A 192 -15.37 -0.59 17.25
CA ALA A 192 -16.70 -1.08 17.61
C ALA A 192 -16.87 -1.17 19.14
N ALA A 193 -15.77 -1.49 19.82
CA ALA A 193 -15.60 -1.48 21.26
C ALA A 193 -15.73 -0.08 21.92
N PHE A 194 -15.69 1.00 21.15
CA PHE A 194 -15.94 2.35 21.67
C PHE A 194 -17.31 2.92 21.27
N ARG A 195 -18.23 2.13 20.70
CA ARG A 195 -19.61 2.58 20.39
C ARG A 195 -20.55 2.45 21.58
#